data_AF-A0A7G1IHP6-F1
#
_entry.id   AF-A0A7G1IHP6-F1
#
_cell.length_a   1.000
_cell.length_b   1.000
_cell.length_c   1.000
_cell.angle_alpha   90.00
_cell.angle_beta   90.00
_cell.angle_gamma   90.00
#
_symmetry.space_group_name_H-M   'P 1'
#
loop_
_entity.id
_entity.type
_entity.pdbx_description
1 polymer ?
#
loop_
_entity_poly.entity_id
_entity_poly.type
_entity_poly.pdbx_seq_one_letter_code
_entity_poly.pdbx_strand_id
1 'polypeptide(L)'
;MPLDSKLKLDDIARLQSPGATPTKHRVELLHQALGTLGLPVDAGEVDEAKLGKTTSAAVKVLQERAGLDQTGKFNKSTVDALKVHVEDQLLTASSYRAGRIQQLLTDAGVAVDPGERKTRTFGPSTRDQLKEFAAQAGLRDDGLVTQDVITALRAHALTRKLGTKTQTSKLQKTMLRARAPATSTCTSTAPRCEPRNWGRRHRPPSAPCKRASAYRRPAPWIRKPSTGCTPPPPANRASRCWCPRRIRRH
;
A
#
# COMPACT_ATOMS: atom_id res chain seq x y z
N MET A 1 2.95 -6.69 -4.22
CA MET A 1 4.20 -6.99 -3.50
C MET A 1 4.15 -8.48 -3.18
N PRO A 2 4.70 -9.35 -4.05
CA PRO A 2 4.85 -10.77 -3.73
C PRO A 2 5.87 -10.91 -2.60
N LEU A 3 5.47 -11.59 -1.52
CA LEU A 3 6.28 -11.79 -0.31
C LEU A 3 7.44 -12.77 -0.54
N ASP A 4 7.42 -13.48 -1.66
CA ASP A 4 8.37 -14.55 -2.05
C ASP A 4 9.81 -14.07 -2.25
N SER A 5 10.01 -12.76 -2.42
CA SER A 5 11.33 -12.21 -2.78
C SER A 5 12.23 -11.90 -1.58
N LYS A 6 11.69 -11.74 -0.36
CA LYS A 6 12.51 -11.37 0.82
C LYS A 6 12.97 -12.54 1.67
N LEU A 7 12.16 -13.60 1.79
CA LEU A 7 12.64 -14.88 2.30
C LEU A 7 12.59 -15.83 1.11
N LYS A 8 13.76 -16.23 0.59
CA LYS A 8 13.88 -17.28 -0.45
C LYS A 8 13.49 -18.62 0.15
N LEU A 9 12.22 -18.77 0.50
CA LEU A 9 11.66 -19.90 1.24
C LEU A 9 11.74 -21.19 0.41
N ASP A 10 11.87 -21.07 -0.91
CA ASP A 10 12.17 -22.17 -1.84
C ASP A 10 13.56 -22.78 -1.63
N ASP A 11 14.53 -22.01 -1.14
CA ASP A 11 15.86 -22.54 -0.84
C ASP A 11 15.86 -23.44 0.40
N ILE A 12 14.88 -23.27 1.31
CA ILE A 12 14.67 -24.17 2.47
C ILE A 12 14.22 -25.56 2.00
N ALA A 13 13.38 -25.63 0.97
CA ALA A 13 12.93 -26.92 0.40
C ALA A 13 14.10 -27.76 -0.13
N ARG A 14 15.21 -27.11 -0.52
CA ARG A 14 16.43 -27.76 -1.00
C ARG A 14 17.28 -28.37 0.11
N LEU A 15 17.00 -28.09 1.39
CA LEU A 15 17.63 -28.78 2.54
C LEU A 15 17.39 -30.30 2.53
N GLN A 16 16.39 -30.77 1.79
CA GLN A 16 15.97 -32.17 1.75
C GLN A 16 16.37 -32.91 0.48
N SER A 17 17.04 -32.26 -0.48
CA SER A 17 17.51 -32.99 -1.67
C SER A 17 18.48 -34.09 -1.23
N PRO A 18 18.21 -35.38 -1.54
CA PRO A 18 19.11 -36.47 -1.15
C PRO A 18 20.48 -36.22 -1.80
N GLY A 19 21.52 -36.10 -0.98
CA GLY A 19 22.89 -35.75 -1.40
C GLY A 19 23.25 -34.26 -1.30
N ALA A 20 22.32 -33.38 -0.93
CA ALA A 20 22.62 -31.98 -0.68
C ALA A 20 23.04 -31.78 0.79
N THR A 21 24.26 -31.33 1.03
CA THR A 21 24.68 -30.87 2.36
C THR A 21 23.86 -29.63 2.76
N PRO A 22 23.34 -29.56 4.00
CA PRO A 22 22.69 -28.35 4.49
C PRO A 22 23.72 -27.22 4.51
N THR A 23 23.59 -26.28 3.57
CA THR A 23 24.46 -25.10 3.51
C THR A 23 24.10 -24.15 4.65
N LYS A 24 25.09 -23.51 5.27
CA LYS A 24 24.92 -22.47 6.31
C LYS A 24 23.75 -21.51 6.03
N HIS A 25 23.70 -20.95 4.82
CA HIS A 25 22.66 -20.01 4.40
C HIS A 25 21.22 -20.56 4.51
N ARG A 26 21.01 -21.84 4.19
CA ARG A 26 19.67 -22.46 4.25
C ARG A 26 19.21 -22.68 5.69
N VAL A 27 20.14 -22.95 6.60
CA VAL A 27 19.84 -23.09 8.03
C VAL A 27 19.54 -21.72 8.64
N GLU A 28 20.30 -20.68 8.27
CA GLU A 28 20.00 -19.30 8.66
C GLU A 28 18.61 -18.85 8.20
N LEU A 29 18.22 -19.14 6.96
CA LEU A 29 16.88 -18.82 6.44
C LEU A 29 15.77 -19.51 7.22
N LEU A 30 15.99 -20.76 7.62
CA LEU A 30 15.08 -21.51 8.46
C LEU A 30 14.96 -20.88 9.85
N HIS A 31 16.07 -20.51 10.49
CA HIS A 31 16.05 -19.85 11.79
C HIS A 31 15.35 -18.49 11.73
N GLN A 32 15.57 -17.72 10.65
CA GLN A 32 14.84 -16.49 10.40
C GLN A 32 13.33 -16.74 10.27
N ALA A 33 12.92 -17.76 9.51
CA ALA A 33 11.52 -18.13 9.36
C ALA A 33 10.88 -18.53 10.70
N LEU A 34 11.55 -19.37 11.51
CA LEU A 34 11.09 -19.74 12.85
C LEU A 34 11.00 -18.51 13.79
N GLY A 35 11.98 -17.61 13.69
CA GLY A 35 11.96 -16.34 14.42
C GLY A 35 10.77 -15.46 14.05
N THR A 36 10.39 -15.38 12.77
CA THR A 36 9.18 -14.63 12.36
C THR A 36 7.90 -15.21 12.96
N LEU A 37 7.85 -16.52 13.20
CA LEU A 37 6.74 -17.22 13.84
C LEU A 37 6.71 -17.09 15.37
N GLY A 38 7.71 -16.40 15.95
CA GLY A 38 7.85 -16.28 17.39
C GLY A 38 8.26 -17.58 18.08
N LEU A 39 8.91 -18.49 17.35
CA LEU A 39 9.49 -19.72 17.89
C LEU A 39 10.99 -19.47 18.12
N PRO A 40 11.41 -19.12 19.35
CA PRO A 40 12.80 -18.78 19.62
C PRO A 40 13.67 -20.02 19.45
N VAL A 41 14.73 -19.86 18.65
CA VAL A 41 15.85 -20.81 18.54
C VAL A 41 16.99 -20.24 19.38
N ASP A 42 17.75 -21.10 20.05
CA ASP A 42 18.88 -20.68 20.87
C ASP A 42 19.92 -19.90 20.04
N ALA A 43 20.46 -18.82 20.60
CA ALA A 43 21.39 -17.93 19.89
C ALA A 43 22.66 -18.68 19.43
N GLY A 44 23.14 -19.67 20.21
CA GLY A 44 24.29 -20.47 19.82
C GLY A 44 24.01 -21.39 18.62
N GLU A 45 22.79 -21.89 18.47
CA GLU A 45 22.40 -22.68 17.29
C GLU A 45 22.27 -21.81 16.02
N VAL A 46 21.85 -20.55 16.20
CA VAL A 46 21.72 -19.57 15.11
C VAL A 46 23.09 -19.12 14.62
N ASP A 47 24.02 -18.80 15.53
CA ASP A 47 25.36 -18.32 15.17
C ASP A 47 26.20 -19.41 14.47
N GLU A 48 26.05 -20.66 14.91
CA GLU A 48 26.72 -21.81 14.28
C GLU A 48 25.99 -22.32 13.04
N ALA A 49 24.76 -21.85 12.77
CA ALA A 49 23.87 -22.29 11.70
C ALA A 49 23.73 -23.83 11.65
N LYS A 50 23.49 -24.44 12.81
CA LYS A 50 23.31 -25.88 12.97
C LYS A 50 21.86 -26.23 13.32
N LEU A 51 21.42 -27.41 12.87
CA LEU A 51 20.13 -27.98 13.26
C LEU A 51 20.29 -28.66 14.62
N GLY A 52 20.12 -27.89 15.69
CA GLY A 52 20.23 -28.40 17.05
C GLY A 52 18.91 -28.87 17.65
N LYS A 53 18.91 -29.03 18.98
CA LYS A 53 17.77 -29.54 19.73
C LYS A 53 16.65 -28.50 19.78
N THR A 54 16.99 -27.21 19.89
CA THR A 54 15.96 -26.16 19.94
C THR A 54 15.28 -25.95 18.59
N THR A 55 16.06 -26.05 17.50
CA THR A 55 15.52 -26.03 16.14
C THR A 55 14.52 -27.17 15.90
N SER A 56 14.86 -28.41 16.28
CA SER A 56 13.93 -29.56 16.14
C SER A 56 12.70 -29.46 17.05
N ALA A 57 12.82 -28.87 18.24
CA ALA A 57 11.67 -28.59 19.12
C ALA A 57 10.72 -27.55 18.48
N ALA A 58 11.25 -26.46 17.94
CA ALA A 58 10.45 -25.46 17.23
C ALA A 58 9.70 -26.06 16.03
N VAL A 59 10.33 -26.99 15.31
CA VAL A 59 9.71 -27.70 14.18
C VAL A 59 8.57 -28.60 14.64
N LYS A 60 8.71 -29.28 15.78
CA LYS A 60 7.61 -30.08 16.35
C LYS A 60 6.39 -29.22 16.68
N VAL A 61 6.61 -28.05 17.27
CA VAL A 61 5.53 -27.08 17.56
C VAL A 61 4.87 -26.61 16.27
N LEU A 62 5.65 -26.37 15.22
CA LEU A 62 5.09 -26.02 13.90
C LEU A 62 4.29 -27.17 13.28
N GLN A 63 4.80 -28.40 13.36
CA GLN A 63 4.12 -29.60 12.88
C GLN A 63 2.79 -29.79 13.62
N GLU A 64 2.78 -29.63 14.93
CA GLU A 64 1.56 -29.68 15.75
C GLU A 64 0.54 -28.61 15.33
N ARG A 65 0.96 -27.35 15.15
CA ARG A 65 0.09 -26.26 14.68
C ARG A 65 -0.51 -26.51 13.29
N ALA A 66 0.24 -27.22 12.44
CA ALA A 66 -0.18 -27.57 11.08
C ALA A 66 -0.92 -28.92 11.00
N GLY A 67 -1.09 -29.65 12.12
CA GLY A 67 -1.71 -30.98 12.14
C GLY A 67 -0.87 -32.09 11.47
N LEU A 68 0.45 -31.90 11.38
CA LEU A 68 1.40 -32.87 10.82
C LEU A 68 2.03 -33.76 11.90
N ASP A 69 2.57 -34.91 11.49
CA ASP A 69 3.32 -35.79 12.39
C ASP A 69 4.53 -35.08 13.01
N GLN A 70 4.62 -35.10 14.35
CA GLN A 70 5.65 -34.43 15.16
C GLN A 70 7.01 -35.14 15.13
N THR A 71 7.46 -35.52 13.94
CA THR A 71 8.72 -36.21 13.70
C THR A 71 9.93 -35.34 14.04
N GLY A 72 9.78 -34.01 14.07
CA GLY A 72 10.88 -33.06 14.22
C GLY A 72 11.84 -33.03 13.02
N LYS A 73 11.50 -33.76 11.94
CA LYS A 73 12.24 -33.77 10.68
C LYS A 73 11.62 -32.77 9.71
N PHE A 74 12.47 -32.13 8.92
CA PHE A 74 12.02 -31.31 7.81
C PHE A 74 11.61 -32.22 6.65
N ASN A 75 10.30 -32.28 6.37
CA ASN A 75 9.74 -32.86 5.16
C ASN A 75 9.18 -31.75 4.25
N LYS A 76 8.86 -32.05 2.98
CA LYS A 76 8.31 -31.05 2.04
C LYS A 76 7.03 -30.43 2.60
N SER A 77 6.15 -31.26 3.17
CA SER A 77 4.94 -30.81 3.87
C SER A 77 5.23 -29.84 5.02
N THR A 78 6.30 -30.06 5.78
CA THR A 78 6.72 -29.17 6.87
C THR A 78 7.22 -27.82 6.33
N VAL A 79 7.92 -27.83 5.19
CA VAL A 79 8.36 -26.58 4.54
C VAL A 79 7.15 -25.83 4.01
N ASP A 80 6.21 -26.49 3.34
CA ASP A 80 5.00 -25.84 2.82
C ASP A 80 4.13 -25.25 3.94
N ALA A 81 4.00 -25.97 5.07
CA ALA A 81 3.37 -25.44 6.28
C ALA A 81 4.11 -24.22 6.83
N LEU A 82 5.45 -24.28 6.90
CA LEU A 82 6.29 -23.15 7.29
C LEU A 82 6.04 -21.93 6.40
N LYS A 83 5.94 -22.12 5.08
CA LYS A 83 5.65 -21.01 4.14
C LYS A 83 4.34 -20.32 4.47
N VAL A 84 3.29 -21.10 4.62
CA VAL A 84 1.93 -20.60 4.84
C VAL A 84 1.84 -19.87 6.18
N HIS A 85 2.41 -20.43 7.25
CA HIS A 85 2.38 -19.79 8.56
C HIS A 85 3.22 -18.51 8.60
N VAL A 86 4.37 -18.48 7.92
CA VAL A 86 5.20 -17.27 7.85
C VAL A 86 4.48 -16.18 7.08
N GLU A 87 3.82 -16.51 5.96
CA GLU A 87 2.99 -15.56 5.22
C GLU A 87 1.85 -15.00 6.09
N ASP A 88 1.09 -15.88 6.75
CA ASP A 88 0.01 -15.48 7.64
C ASP A 88 0.52 -14.53 8.72
N GLN A 89 1.61 -14.88 9.39
CA GLN A 89 2.20 -14.06 10.44
C GLN A 89 2.68 -12.70 9.91
N LEU A 90 3.31 -12.65 8.74
CA LEU A 90 3.76 -11.40 8.12
C LEU A 90 2.60 -10.50 7.68
N LEU A 91 1.44 -11.08 7.38
CA LEU A 91 0.24 -10.37 6.97
C LEU A 91 -0.60 -9.93 8.17
N THR A 92 -0.64 -10.72 9.23
CA THR A 92 -1.46 -10.49 10.43
C THR A 92 -0.76 -9.67 11.50
N ALA A 93 0.58 -9.76 11.65
CA ALA A 93 1.33 -9.04 12.68
C ALA A 93 1.27 -7.51 12.55
N SER A 94 1.05 -6.99 11.35
CA SER A 94 0.92 -5.55 11.12
C SER A 94 -0.54 -5.11 11.20
N SER A 95 -0.87 -4.25 12.17
CA SER A 95 -2.21 -3.66 12.31
C SER A 95 -2.69 -2.93 11.04
N TYR A 96 -1.77 -2.33 10.29
CA TYR A 96 -2.11 -1.71 9.00
C TYR A 96 -2.56 -2.75 7.97
N ARG A 97 -1.80 -3.84 7.81
CA ARG A 97 -2.14 -4.92 6.86
C ARG A 97 -3.42 -5.63 7.28
N ALA A 98 -3.57 -5.91 8.56
CA ALA A 98 -4.79 -6.49 9.12
C ALA A 98 -6.03 -5.65 8.82
N GLY A 99 -5.99 -4.35 9.11
CA GLY A 99 -7.09 -3.44 8.76
C GLY A 99 -7.39 -3.38 7.26
N ARG A 100 -6.37 -3.51 6.40
CA ARG A 100 -6.57 -3.57 4.93
C ARG A 100 -7.22 -4.86 4.48
N ILE A 101 -6.87 -6.01 5.08
CA ILE A 101 -7.49 -7.31 4.77
C ILE A 101 -8.95 -7.33 5.26
N GLN A 102 -9.22 -6.84 6.47
CA GLN A 102 -10.59 -6.69 6.99
C GLN A 102 -11.45 -5.75 6.11
N GLN A 103 -10.86 -4.68 5.58
CA GLN A 103 -11.54 -3.83 4.61
C GLN A 103 -11.83 -4.58 3.30
N LEU A 104 -10.89 -5.38 2.80
CA LEU A 104 -11.11 -6.20 1.61
C LEU A 104 -12.20 -7.25 1.81
N LEU A 105 -12.27 -7.87 2.98
CA LEU A 105 -13.38 -8.77 3.36
C LEU A 105 -14.72 -8.04 3.33
N THR A 106 -14.79 -6.85 3.92
CA THR A 106 -15.99 -6.01 3.88
C THR A 106 -16.39 -5.65 2.44
N ASP A 107 -15.42 -5.26 1.61
CA ASP A 107 -15.65 -4.92 0.20
C ASP A 107 -16.11 -6.15 -0.62
N ALA A 108 -15.58 -7.33 -0.30
CA ALA A 108 -15.98 -8.62 -0.87
C ALA A 108 -17.37 -9.07 -0.37
N GLY A 109 -17.94 -8.41 0.65
CA GLY A 109 -19.26 -8.70 1.19
C GLY A 109 -19.30 -9.67 2.36
N VAL A 110 -18.14 -10.01 2.92
CA VAL A 110 -18.03 -10.83 4.13
C VAL A 110 -18.08 -9.89 5.35
N ALA A 111 -18.97 -10.19 6.28
CA ALA A 111 -19.31 -9.28 7.37
C ALA A 111 -18.36 -9.42 8.58
N VAL A 112 -17.27 -8.65 8.61
CA VAL A 112 -16.31 -8.66 9.74
C VAL A 112 -16.89 -8.00 11.00
N ASP A 113 -16.59 -8.58 12.17
CA ASP A 113 -16.95 -8.02 13.46
C ASP A 113 -16.45 -6.55 13.60
N PRO A 114 -17.33 -5.60 13.98
CA PRO A 114 -16.98 -4.19 14.04
C PRO A 114 -15.97 -3.86 15.15
N GLY A 115 -15.88 -4.66 16.20
CA GLY A 115 -14.89 -4.56 17.27
C GLY A 115 -13.49 -4.91 16.78
N GLU A 116 -13.33 -6.09 16.16
CA GLU A 116 -12.05 -6.54 15.59
C GLU A 116 -11.56 -5.61 14.47
N ARG A 117 -12.49 -5.05 13.69
CA ARG A 117 -12.16 -4.07 12.63
C ARG A 117 -11.66 -2.74 13.18
N LYS A 118 -12.15 -2.31 14.34
CA LYS A 118 -11.71 -1.06 15.00
C LYS A 118 -10.32 -1.23 15.60
N THR A 119 -10.07 -2.34 16.28
CA THR A 119 -8.77 -2.66 16.88
C THR A 119 -7.74 -3.07 15.83
N ARG A 120 -8.18 -3.45 14.62
CA ARG A 120 -7.34 -3.93 13.51
C ARG A 120 -6.51 -5.15 13.92
N THR A 121 -7.13 -6.02 14.71
CA THR A 121 -6.55 -7.27 15.21
C THR A 121 -7.25 -8.44 14.55
N PHE A 122 -6.50 -9.49 14.22
CA PHE A 122 -7.07 -10.75 13.73
C PHE A 122 -7.51 -11.61 14.92
N GLY A 123 -8.81 -11.55 15.23
CA GLY A 123 -9.42 -12.44 16.21
C GLY A 123 -9.98 -13.71 15.57
N PRO A 124 -10.65 -14.56 16.37
CA PRO A 124 -11.24 -15.81 15.89
C PRO A 124 -12.36 -15.55 14.87
N SER A 125 -13.17 -14.51 15.04
CA SER A 125 -14.30 -14.24 14.13
C SER A 125 -13.84 -13.90 12.71
N THR A 126 -12.79 -13.10 12.57
CA THR A 126 -12.20 -12.81 11.25
C THR A 126 -11.61 -14.07 10.60
N ARG A 127 -11.02 -14.98 11.40
CA ARG A 127 -10.46 -16.25 10.89
C ARG A 127 -11.55 -17.19 10.41
N ASP A 128 -12.66 -17.32 11.13
CA ASP A 128 -13.77 -18.18 10.73
C ASP A 128 -14.41 -17.69 9.42
N GLN A 129 -14.55 -16.38 9.27
CA GLN A 129 -15.01 -15.77 8.01
C GLN A 129 -14.06 -15.98 6.84
N LEU A 130 -12.75 -15.98 7.11
CA LEU A 130 -11.76 -16.32 6.09
C LEU A 130 -11.87 -17.79 5.67
N LYS A 131 -12.15 -18.71 6.60
CA LYS A 131 -12.41 -20.11 6.28
C LYS A 131 -13.62 -20.26 5.38
N GLU A 132 -14.74 -19.62 5.74
CA GLU A 132 -15.96 -19.63 4.92
C GLU A 132 -15.70 -19.06 3.52
N PHE A 133 -15.01 -17.92 3.43
CA PHE A 133 -14.66 -17.33 2.14
C PHE A 133 -13.72 -18.21 1.32
N ALA A 134 -12.70 -18.80 1.94
CA ALA A 134 -11.76 -19.67 1.26
C ALA A 134 -12.47 -20.94 0.74
N ALA A 135 -13.37 -21.53 1.54
CA ALA A 135 -14.21 -22.64 1.12
C ALA A 135 -15.12 -22.27 -0.07
N GLN A 136 -15.73 -21.07 -0.05
CA GLN A 136 -16.53 -20.57 -1.18
C GLN A 136 -15.71 -20.35 -2.46
N ALA A 137 -14.45 -19.94 -2.31
CA ALA A 137 -13.55 -19.71 -3.44
C ALA A 137 -12.83 -20.99 -3.92
N GLY A 138 -12.97 -22.12 -3.21
CA GLY A 138 -12.26 -23.37 -3.52
C GLY A 138 -10.77 -23.35 -3.17
N LEU A 139 -10.37 -22.50 -2.22
CA LEU A 139 -9.02 -22.43 -1.66
C LEU A 139 -8.94 -23.22 -0.34
N ARG A 140 -7.74 -23.31 0.23
CA ARG A 140 -7.49 -23.94 1.55
C ARG A 140 -8.32 -23.30 2.66
N ASP A 141 -8.98 -24.13 3.45
CA ASP A 141 -9.90 -23.81 4.54
C ASP A 141 -9.25 -23.75 5.93
N ASP A 142 -7.92 -23.61 5.98
CA ASP A 142 -7.12 -23.58 7.22
C ASP A 142 -7.35 -22.31 8.06
N GLY A 143 -8.00 -21.28 7.51
CA GLY A 143 -8.22 -19.98 8.16
C GLY A 143 -6.97 -19.10 8.26
N LEU A 144 -5.94 -19.44 7.47
CA LEU A 144 -4.68 -18.70 7.36
C LEU A 144 -4.75 -17.72 6.18
N VAL A 145 -4.13 -16.56 6.33
CA VAL A 145 -4.08 -15.54 5.29
C VAL A 145 -2.87 -15.78 4.38
N THR A 146 -3.11 -16.33 3.19
CA THR A 146 -2.11 -16.42 2.11
C THR A 146 -2.32 -15.37 1.03
N GLN A 147 -1.32 -15.18 0.17
CA GLN A 147 -1.48 -14.28 -0.98
C GLN A 147 -2.59 -14.71 -1.95
N ASP A 148 -2.83 -16.01 -2.10
CA ASP A 148 -3.88 -16.52 -2.97
C ASP A 148 -5.27 -16.12 -2.45
N VAL A 149 -5.49 -16.25 -1.14
CA VAL A 149 -6.73 -15.80 -0.48
C VAL A 149 -6.90 -14.29 -0.64
N ILE A 150 -5.84 -13.50 -0.46
CA ILE A 150 -5.88 -12.04 -0.68
C ILE A 150 -6.21 -11.71 -2.14
N THR A 151 -5.66 -12.45 -3.10
CA THR A 151 -5.90 -12.23 -4.53
C THR A 151 -7.34 -12.55 -4.88
N ALA A 152 -7.88 -13.66 -4.37
CA ALA A 152 -9.29 -14.01 -4.47
C ALA A 152 -10.19 -12.91 -3.85
N LEU A 153 -9.88 -12.44 -2.64
CA LEU A 153 -10.61 -11.35 -1.99
C LEU A 153 -10.63 -10.08 -2.83
N ARG A 154 -9.48 -9.69 -3.39
CA ARG A 154 -9.40 -8.54 -4.30
C ARG A 154 -10.23 -8.75 -5.55
N ALA A 155 -10.20 -9.93 -6.15
CA ALA A 155 -11.01 -10.24 -7.32
C ALA A 155 -12.50 -10.12 -6.99
N HIS A 156 -12.98 -10.72 -5.91
CA HIS A 156 -14.38 -10.60 -5.46
C HIS A 156 -14.78 -9.15 -5.17
N ALA A 157 -13.93 -8.39 -4.45
CA ALA A 157 -14.18 -6.98 -4.16
C ALA A 157 -14.26 -6.13 -5.45
N LEU A 158 -13.41 -6.42 -6.45
CA LEU A 158 -13.45 -5.76 -7.76
C LEU A 158 -14.72 -6.14 -8.53
N THR A 159 -15.08 -7.42 -8.58
CA THR A 159 -16.29 -7.90 -9.25
C THR A 159 -17.54 -7.25 -8.66
N ARG A 160 -17.63 -7.10 -7.33
CA ARG A 160 -18.77 -6.41 -6.71
C ARG A 160 -18.81 -4.91 -7.05
N LYS A 161 -17.66 -4.23 -7.04
CA LYS A 161 -17.59 -2.80 -7.41
C LYS A 161 -17.93 -2.57 -8.88
N LEU A 162 -17.40 -3.41 -9.76
CA LEU A 162 -17.54 -3.30 -11.21
C LEU A 162 -18.78 -4.02 -11.76
N GLY A 163 -19.51 -4.79 -10.96
CA GLY A 163 -20.76 -5.43 -11.38
C GLY A 163 -21.90 -4.43 -11.62
N THR A 164 -21.77 -3.19 -11.13
CA THR A 164 -22.79 -2.16 -11.33
C THR A 164 -22.65 -1.46 -12.69
N LYS A 165 -23.74 -1.37 -13.44
CA LYS A 165 -23.80 -0.71 -14.78
C LYS A 165 -23.26 0.72 -14.77
N THR A 166 -23.44 1.43 -13.66
CA THR A 166 -22.94 2.80 -13.50
C THR A 166 -21.41 2.84 -13.39
N GLN A 167 -20.78 1.86 -12.74
CA GLN A 167 -19.33 1.82 -12.61
C GLN A 167 -18.66 1.33 -13.90
N THR A 168 -19.25 0.37 -14.60
CA THR A 168 -18.75 -0.06 -15.92
C THR A 168 -18.84 1.06 -16.95
N SER A 169 -19.95 1.81 -16.98
CA SER A 169 -20.08 2.96 -17.90
C SER A 169 -19.11 4.09 -17.56
N LYS A 170 -18.87 4.37 -16.27
CA LYS A 170 -17.82 5.31 -15.84
C LYS A 170 -16.43 4.85 -16.31
N LEU A 171 -16.11 3.57 -16.13
CA LEU A 171 -14.84 2.98 -16.56
C LEU A 171 -14.66 3.08 -18.09
N GLN A 172 -15.70 2.74 -18.85
CA GLN A 172 -15.69 2.87 -20.31
C GLN A 172 -15.45 4.33 -20.74
N LYS A 173 -16.13 5.30 -20.10
CA LYS A 173 -15.93 6.72 -20.37
C LYS A 173 -14.52 7.20 -20.01
N THR A 174 -13.94 6.75 -18.90
CA THR A 174 -12.57 7.11 -18.53
C THR A 174 -11.55 6.49 -19.49
N MET A 175 -11.74 5.24 -19.92
CA MET A 175 -10.89 4.60 -20.92
C MET A 175 -10.96 5.32 -22.28
N LEU A 176 -12.15 5.73 -22.72
CA LEU A 176 -12.32 6.52 -23.95
C LEU A 176 -11.59 7.88 -23.87
N ARG A 177 -11.65 8.56 -22.72
CA ARG A 177 -10.90 9.81 -22.49
C ARG A 177 -9.39 9.62 -22.46
N ALA A 178 -8.91 8.53 -21.87
CA ALA A 178 -7.48 8.23 -21.78
C ALA A 178 -6.88 7.79 -23.13
N ARG A 179 -7.68 7.16 -24.00
CA ARG A 179 -7.27 6.75 -25.35
C ARG A 179 -7.32 7.90 -26.36
N ALA A 180 -8.13 8.94 -26.12
CA ALA A 180 -8.17 10.09 -27.00
C ALA A 180 -6.77 10.73 -27.07
N PRO A 181 -6.21 10.95 -28.27
CA PRO A 181 -4.91 11.59 -28.37
C PRO A 181 -5.00 12.94 -27.70
N ALA A 182 -4.02 13.27 -26.85
CA ALA A 182 -3.87 14.59 -26.28
C ALA A 182 -3.45 15.56 -27.40
N THR A 183 -4.34 15.82 -28.36
CA THR A 183 -4.24 16.98 -29.25
C THR A 183 -4.62 18.19 -28.41
N SER A 184 -3.73 18.52 -27.49
CA SER A 184 -3.61 19.83 -26.88
C SER A 184 -3.23 20.78 -28.01
N THR A 185 -4.21 21.18 -28.83
CA THR A 185 -4.11 22.42 -29.57
C THR A 185 -4.14 23.53 -28.52
N CYS A 186 -2.95 23.86 -28.01
CA CYS A 186 -2.67 25.15 -27.41
C CYS A 186 -2.87 26.18 -28.52
N THR A 187 -4.12 26.53 -28.82
CA THR A 187 -4.42 27.67 -29.66
C THR A 187 -4.11 28.88 -28.80
N SER A 188 -2.86 29.32 -28.89
CA SER A 188 -2.35 30.61 -28.46
C SER A 188 -3.13 31.69 -29.23
N THR A 189 -4.35 31.96 -28.80
CA THR A 189 -5.04 33.21 -29.13
C THR A 189 -4.69 34.18 -28.01
N ALA A 190 -3.50 34.76 -28.10
CA ALA A 190 -3.16 35.94 -27.32
C ALA A 190 -4.24 37.00 -27.59
N PRO A 191 -4.94 37.53 -26.57
CA PRO A 191 -5.81 38.67 -26.79
C PRO A 191 -4.94 39.84 -27.26
N ARG A 192 -5.28 40.35 -28.43
CA ARG A 192 -4.70 41.55 -29.04
C ARG A 192 -4.81 42.69 -28.03
N CYS A 193 -3.70 43.05 -27.37
CA CYS A 193 -3.62 44.24 -26.54
C CYS A 193 -3.79 45.48 -27.43
N GLU A 194 -5.01 45.99 -27.49
CA GLU A 194 -5.32 47.28 -28.10
C GLU A 194 -5.10 48.39 -27.04
N PRO A 195 -4.28 49.42 -27.31
CA PRO A 195 -3.98 50.44 -26.31
C PRO A 195 -5.20 51.37 -26.16
N ARG A 196 -6.00 51.17 -25.11
CA ARG A 196 -7.04 52.13 -24.71
C ARG A 196 -6.41 53.38 -24.12
N ASN A 197 -6.55 54.46 -24.89
CA ASN A 197 -6.33 55.86 -24.55
C ASN A 197 -7.14 56.25 -23.31
N TRP A 198 -6.47 56.49 -22.17
CA TRP A 198 -7.10 57.00 -20.95
C TRP A 198 -7.21 58.52 -21.01
N GLY A 199 -8.21 59.00 -21.74
CA GLY A 199 -8.53 60.42 -21.88
C GLY A 199 -9.92 60.75 -21.34
N ARG A 200 -9.96 61.37 -20.16
CA ARG A 200 -10.97 62.31 -19.63
C ARG A 200 -12.45 61.88 -19.52
N ARG A 201 -12.92 62.00 -18.27
CA ARG A 201 -14.26 62.41 -17.79
C ARG A 201 -15.44 61.49 -18.16
N HIS A 202 -16.04 60.88 -17.14
CA HIS A 202 -17.34 61.29 -16.58
C HIS A 202 -17.79 60.22 -15.58
N ARG A 203 -18.11 60.66 -14.36
CA ARG A 203 -18.77 59.85 -13.33
C ARG A 203 -20.27 59.75 -13.69
N PRO A 204 -20.89 58.57 -13.62
CA PRO A 204 -22.31 58.47 -13.31
C PRO A 204 -22.55 57.89 -11.90
N PRO A 205 -23.77 58.04 -11.36
CA PRO A 205 -24.03 58.21 -9.94
C PRO A 205 -24.33 56.90 -9.18
N SER A 206 -24.31 57.06 -7.86
CA SER A 206 -24.60 56.09 -6.79
C SER A 206 -26.00 55.48 -6.82
N ALA A 207 -26.07 54.16 -6.53
CA ALA A 207 -26.91 53.47 -5.51
C ALA A 207 -27.30 52.04 -5.97
N PRO A 208 -27.92 51.18 -5.13
CA PRO A 208 -27.24 50.39 -4.10
C PRO A 208 -27.55 48.87 -4.22
N CYS A 209 -26.54 48.00 -4.17
CA CYS A 209 -26.78 46.56 -4.03
C CYS A 209 -26.77 46.14 -2.55
N LYS A 210 -27.88 45.53 -2.16
CA LYS A 210 -28.28 45.06 -0.84
C LYS A 210 -27.29 44.04 -0.24
N ARG A 211 -27.19 44.09 1.10
CA ARG A 211 -26.68 43.04 2.01
C ARG A 211 -27.16 41.64 1.57
N ALA A 212 -26.29 40.63 1.68
CA ALA A 212 -26.45 39.59 2.72
C ALA A 212 -25.35 38.53 2.71
N SER A 213 -24.94 38.23 3.95
CA SER A 213 -24.49 36.94 4.48
C SER A 213 -23.16 36.33 4.06
N ALA A 214 -22.25 36.47 5.02
CA ALA A 214 -21.12 35.62 5.29
C ALA A 214 -21.49 34.11 5.30
N TYR A 215 -20.62 33.30 4.69
CA TYR A 215 -20.30 31.98 5.23
C TYR A 215 -18.78 31.83 5.35
N ARG A 216 -18.36 31.67 6.60
CA ARG A 216 -17.01 31.33 7.05
C ARG A 216 -16.61 29.97 6.47
N ARG A 217 -15.41 29.87 5.90
CA ARG A 217 -14.70 28.59 5.75
C ARG A 217 -13.55 28.55 6.77
N PRO A 218 -13.50 27.54 7.66
CA PRO A 218 -12.39 27.38 8.60
C PRO A 218 -11.16 26.80 7.90
N ALA A 219 -10.00 27.38 8.17
CA ALA A 219 -8.69 26.86 7.79
C ALA A 219 -8.28 25.71 8.73
N PRO A 220 -7.64 24.63 8.22
CA PRO A 220 -7.01 23.64 9.06
C PRO A 220 -5.64 24.11 9.56
N TRP A 221 -5.43 23.94 10.85
CA TRP A 221 -4.19 24.20 11.58
C TRP A 221 -3.17 23.09 11.28
N ILE A 222 -1.96 23.46 10.86
CA ILE A 222 -0.76 22.63 10.99
C ILE A 222 0.32 23.49 11.65
N ARG A 223 0.82 23.03 12.79
CA ARG A 223 1.89 23.66 13.58
C ARG A 223 3.26 23.48 12.90
N LYS A 224 4.08 24.53 13.08
CA LYS A 224 5.46 24.75 12.64
C LYS A 224 6.45 23.69 13.18
N PRO A 225 7.70 23.65 12.66
CA PRO A 225 8.73 24.54 13.21
C PRO A 225 9.56 25.24 12.12
N SER A 226 9.74 26.55 12.24
CA SER A 226 10.70 27.31 11.43
C SER A 226 11.51 28.22 12.33
N THR A 227 12.79 27.88 12.41
CA THR A 227 13.95 28.67 12.80
C THR A 227 13.98 30.05 12.14
N GLY A 228 14.46 31.04 12.90
CA GLY A 228 14.98 32.38 12.56
C GLY A 228 14.73 33.00 11.17
N CYS A 229 13.94 34.08 11.16
CA CYS A 229 14.16 35.23 10.25
C CYS A 229 15.32 36.07 10.83
N THR A 230 16.24 36.61 10.04
CA THR A 230 16.03 37.88 9.31
C THR A 230 17.03 38.08 8.16
N PRO A 231 16.59 38.62 7.02
CA PRO A 231 17.42 39.42 6.13
C PRO A 231 17.04 40.93 6.11
N PRO A 232 17.99 41.81 5.69
CA PRO A 232 18.00 43.27 5.96
C PRO A 232 17.17 44.15 5.00
N PRO A 233 16.97 45.46 5.32
CA PRO A 233 16.03 46.36 4.64
C PRO A 233 16.51 46.95 3.30
N PRO A 234 15.58 47.53 2.49
CA PRO A 234 15.82 47.84 1.09
C PRO A 234 16.58 49.15 0.84
N ALA A 235 17.53 49.10 -0.11
CA ALA A 235 18.19 50.27 -0.68
C ALA A 235 17.54 50.72 -2.00
N ASN A 236 17.73 52.00 -2.28
CA ASN A 236 16.96 52.88 -3.14
C ASN A 236 17.54 52.99 -4.57
N ARG A 237 16.69 53.40 -5.52
CA ARG A 237 16.97 54.10 -6.81
C ARG A 237 17.65 53.37 -8.00
N ALA A 238 16.91 53.48 -9.12
CA ALA A 238 17.33 53.85 -10.48
C ALA A 238 18.14 52.85 -11.33
N SER A 239 17.49 52.29 -12.36
CA SER A 239 18.09 51.79 -13.61
C SER A 239 16.96 51.57 -14.64
N ARG A 240 16.61 52.58 -15.45
CA ARG A 240 16.94 52.70 -16.89
C ARG A 240 16.59 51.46 -17.72
N CYS A 241 15.53 51.61 -18.50
CA CYS A 241 15.13 50.75 -19.61
C CYS A 241 16.23 50.70 -20.68
N TRP A 242 16.54 49.50 -21.17
CA TRP A 242 17.31 49.28 -22.40
C TRP A 242 16.53 48.30 -23.29
N CYS A 243 16.04 48.79 -24.43
CA CYS A 243 15.55 47.99 -25.55
C CYS A 243 16.70 47.78 -26.55
N PRO A 244 16.92 46.57 -27.11
CA PRO A 244 17.91 46.36 -28.14
C PRO A 244 17.39 46.83 -29.51
N ARG A 245 18.23 47.60 -30.21
CA ARG A 245 17.99 48.19 -31.53
C ARG A 245 18.27 47.15 -32.63
N ARG A 246 17.27 46.92 -33.49
CA ARG A 246 17.32 46.03 -34.66
C ARG A 246 18.12 46.71 -35.79
N ILE A 247 19.18 46.07 -36.25
CA ILE A 247 19.99 46.47 -37.41
C ILE A 247 19.37 45.86 -38.68
N ARG A 248 19.15 46.67 -39.73
CA ARG A 248 19.02 46.19 -41.11
C ARG A 248 19.81 47.10 -42.06
N ARG A 249 20.42 46.41 -43.03
CA ARG A 249 21.42 46.79 -44.04
C ARG A 249 21.07 47.99 -44.92
N HIS A 250 22.11 48.65 -45.42
CA HIS A 250 22.35 48.76 -46.86
C HIS A 250 23.62 47.98 -47.18
#